data_AF-A0A7V9U0I9-F1
#
_entry.id   AF-A0A7V9U0I9-F1
#
_cell.length_a   1.000
_cell.length_b   1.000
_cell.length_c   1.000
_cell.angle_alpha   90.00
_cell.angle_beta   90.00
_cell.angle_gamma   90.00
#
_symmetry.space_group_name_H-M   'P 1'
#
loop_
_entity.id
_entity.type
_entity.pdbx_description
1 polymer ?
#
loop_
_entity_poly.entity_id
_entity_poly.type
_entity_poly.pdbx_seq_one_letter_code
_entity_poly.pdbx_strand_id
1 'polypeptide(L)'
;MEKTHYKLKVTMTEPLLGTQTVKDVAIEYLQSKARDLGIDVSDEQETLPEMLERGTTVFHKLDDKPIYYDYHVRGFLKESGRLQNGARGVKNLRNKIDNMVFIRPRRIALHVPSDATVEYLERPLRAETAQGPRVALARSEMLPLGTWFECEVEVLGSTIGEDLLRDLLDYGAYKGMGQWRNASYGRFTYELEKA
;
A
#
# COMPACT_ATOMS: atom_id res chain seq x y z
N MET A 1 4.35 -13.41 24.24
CA MET A 1 3.70 -12.08 24.29
C MET A 1 2.23 -12.28 24.03
N GLU A 2 1.38 -11.55 24.76
CA GLU A 2 -0.05 -11.48 24.47
C GLU A 2 -0.27 -11.01 23.03
N LYS A 3 -1.32 -11.51 22.37
CA LYS A 3 -1.70 -11.14 21.01
C LYS A 3 -3.11 -10.59 21.02
N THR A 4 -3.31 -9.47 20.33
CA THR A 4 -4.64 -8.93 20.06
C THR A 4 -4.88 -8.92 18.56
N HIS A 5 -6.06 -9.35 18.14
CA HIS A 5 -6.45 -9.40 16.74
C HIS A 5 -7.55 -8.38 16.48
N TYR A 6 -7.48 -7.72 15.33
CA TYR A 6 -8.53 -6.84 14.86
C TYR A 6 -8.88 -7.20 13.42
N LYS A 7 -10.17 -7.14 13.08
CA LYS A 7 -10.64 -7.11 11.70
C LYS A 7 -10.67 -5.66 11.24
N LEU A 8 -9.99 -5.39 10.15
CA LEU A 8 -9.92 -4.09 9.51
C LEU A 8 -10.56 -4.17 8.14
N LYS A 9 -11.58 -3.35 7.90
CA LYS A 9 -12.14 -3.10 6.57
C LYS A 9 -11.80 -1.68 6.15
N VAL A 10 -11.25 -1.53 4.95
CA VAL A 10 -10.90 -0.22 4.37
C VAL A 10 -11.71 -0.01 3.11
N THR A 11 -12.33 1.17 2.99
CA THR A 11 -13.09 1.60 1.81
C THR A 11 -12.50 2.89 1.26
N MET A 12 -12.07 2.87 0.00
CA MET A 12 -11.49 4.03 -0.65
C MET A 12 -12.55 5.09 -0.92
N THR A 13 -12.31 6.32 -0.48
CA THR A 13 -13.16 7.49 -0.75
C THR A 13 -12.72 8.25 -1.99
N GLU A 14 -11.54 7.96 -2.51
CA GLU A 14 -10.95 8.52 -3.73
C GLU A 14 -10.39 7.39 -4.60
N PRO A 15 -10.18 7.60 -5.92
CA PRO A 15 -9.55 6.59 -6.77
C PRO A 15 -8.18 6.14 -6.24
N LEU A 16 -7.84 4.87 -6.46
CA LEU A 16 -6.62 4.23 -5.96
C LEU A 16 -5.67 3.92 -7.12
N LEU A 17 -4.42 4.36 -7.02
CA LEU A 17 -3.41 4.13 -8.06
C LEU A 17 -2.50 2.95 -7.75
N GLY A 18 -2.15 2.21 -8.80
CA GLY A 18 -1.23 1.08 -8.77
C GLY A 18 0.15 1.48 -8.25
N THR A 19 0.77 0.56 -7.51
CA THR A 19 2.03 0.81 -6.79
C THR A 19 3.24 0.23 -7.47
N GLN A 20 3.08 -0.84 -8.24
CA GLN A 20 4.18 -1.64 -8.78
C GLN A 20 4.52 -1.26 -10.20
N THR A 21 5.78 -1.38 -10.59
CA THR A 21 6.16 -1.22 -12.00
C THR A 21 5.90 -2.53 -12.76
N VAL A 22 5.67 -2.43 -14.07
CA VAL A 22 5.52 -3.61 -14.94
C VAL A 22 6.79 -4.46 -15.03
N LYS A 23 6.61 -5.74 -15.39
CA LYS A 23 7.58 -6.85 -15.28
C LYS A 23 9.03 -6.49 -15.65
N ASP A 24 9.33 -5.82 -16.76
CA ASP A 24 10.73 -5.65 -17.19
C ASP A 24 11.61 -4.85 -16.21
N VAL A 25 11.09 -3.75 -15.67
CA VAL A 25 11.83 -2.91 -14.70
C VAL A 25 11.75 -3.51 -13.30
N ALA A 26 10.60 -4.10 -12.96
CA ALA A 26 10.38 -4.72 -11.66
C ALA A 26 11.25 -5.97 -11.48
N ILE A 27 11.37 -6.83 -12.49
CA ILE A 27 12.13 -8.07 -12.44
C ILE A 27 13.63 -7.77 -12.31
N GLU A 28 14.21 -6.89 -13.13
CA GLU A 28 15.64 -6.55 -13.01
C GLU A 28 15.98 -5.98 -11.62
N TYR A 29 15.15 -5.07 -11.10
CA TYR A 29 15.34 -4.47 -9.77
C TYR A 29 15.09 -5.45 -8.61
N LEU A 30 14.03 -6.26 -8.70
CA LEU A 30 13.71 -7.27 -7.68
C LEU A 30 14.72 -8.42 -7.69
N GLN A 31 15.18 -8.86 -8.86
CA GLN A 31 16.21 -9.89 -8.98
C GLN A 31 17.57 -9.38 -8.49
N SER A 32 17.94 -8.11 -8.75
CA SER A 32 19.18 -7.55 -8.21
C SER A 32 19.12 -7.49 -6.68
N LYS A 33 18.02 -6.98 -6.11
CA LYS A 33 17.81 -6.95 -4.66
C LYS A 33 17.70 -8.33 -4.02
N ALA A 34 17.02 -9.28 -4.66
CA ALA A 34 16.86 -10.64 -4.17
C ALA A 34 18.19 -11.38 -4.12
N ARG A 35 19.06 -11.20 -5.14
CA ARG A 35 20.43 -11.71 -5.12
C ARG A 35 21.26 -11.07 -4.02
N ASP A 36 21.16 -9.76 -3.83
CA ASP A 36 21.93 -9.03 -2.82
C ASP A 36 21.51 -9.34 -1.37
N LEU A 37 20.22 -9.67 -1.14
CA LEU A 37 19.64 -9.84 0.20
C LEU A 37 19.23 -11.28 0.53
N GLY A 38 19.31 -12.22 -0.41
CA GLY A 38 18.88 -13.62 -0.22
C GLY A 38 17.38 -13.76 0.06
N ILE A 39 16.54 -12.84 -0.42
CA ILE A 39 15.09 -12.83 -0.18
C ILE A 39 14.40 -13.51 -1.36
N ASP A 40 13.50 -14.46 -1.07
CA ASP A 40 12.62 -15.03 -2.08
C ASP A 40 11.49 -14.04 -2.44
N VAL A 41 11.43 -13.67 -3.71
CA VAL A 41 10.45 -12.74 -4.30
C VAL A 41 9.61 -13.41 -5.39
N SER A 42 9.68 -14.73 -5.52
CA SER A 42 8.96 -15.52 -6.54
C SER A 42 7.46 -15.21 -6.52
N ASP A 43 6.89 -15.12 -5.32
CA ASP A 43 5.46 -14.91 -5.13
C ASP A 43 4.97 -13.53 -5.61
N GLU A 44 5.78 -12.48 -5.47
CA GLU A 44 5.50 -11.16 -6.06
C GLU A 44 5.70 -11.17 -7.58
N GLN A 45 6.69 -11.91 -8.10
CA GLN A 45 6.90 -12.01 -9.55
C GLN A 45 5.73 -12.70 -10.27
N GLU A 46 5.15 -13.73 -9.66
CA GLU A 46 3.99 -14.47 -10.18
C GLU A 46 2.75 -13.58 -10.34
N THR A 47 2.57 -12.61 -9.45
CA THR A 47 1.37 -11.75 -9.43
C THR A 47 1.52 -10.47 -10.25
N LEU A 48 2.70 -10.18 -10.81
CA LEU A 48 2.87 -9.03 -11.70
C LEU A 48 2.20 -9.28 -13.06
N PRO A 49 1.40 -8.34 -13.58
CA PRO A 49 0.82 -8.46 -14.91
C PRO A 49 1.89 -8.40 -16.02
N GLU A 50 1.58 -8.98 -17.18
CA GLU A 50 2.44 -8.93 -18.38
C GLU A 50 2.56 -7.51 -18.95
N MET A 51 3.57 -7.33 -19.82
CA MET A 51 4.06 -6.04 -20.33
C MET A 51 2.95 -5.03 -20.65
N LEU A 52 2.97 -3.90 -19.94
CA LEU A 52 2.32 -2.66 -20.36
C LEU A 52 3.40 -1.67 -20.82
N GLU A 53 2.95 -0.54 -21.35
CA GLU A 53 3.84 0.56 -21.74
C GLU A 53 4.85 0.90 -20.63
N ARG A 54 6.09 1.12 -21.04
CA ARG A 54 7.20 1.40 -20.12
C ARG A 54 6.88 2.61 -19.24
N GLY A 55 7.09 2.46 -17.92
CA GLY A 55 6.73 3.50 -16.94
C GLY A 55 5.30 3.41 -16.42
N THR A 56 4.54 2.39 -16.83
CA THR A 56 3.22 2.09 -16.25
C THR A 56 3.37 1.45 -14.88
N THR A 57 2.58 1.94 -13.94
CA THR A 57 2.43 1.40 -12.60
C THR A 57 1.10 0.68 -12.48
N VAL A 58 1.08 -0.47 -11.83
CA VAL A 58 -0.02 -1.45 -11.81
C VAL A 58 -0.24 -2.00 -10.42
N PHE A 59 -1.35 -2.72 -10.26
CA PHE A 59 -1.57 -3.61 -9.13
C PHE A 59 -1.01 -5.00 -9.45
N HIS A 60 -0.53 -5.68 -8.41
CA HIS A 60 -0.39 -7.13 -8.46
C HIS A 60 -1.77 -7.75 -8.67
N LYS A 61 -1.85 -8.89 -9.37
CA LYS A 61 -3.09 -9.60 -9.68
C LYS A 61 -3.00 -11.07 -9.28
N LEU A 62 -4.07 -11.59 -8.71
CA LEU A 62 -4.28 -13.02 -8.47
C LEU A 62 -5.63 -13.40 -9.06
N ASP A 63 -5.65 -14.37 -9.97
CA ASP A 63 -6.85 -14.76 -10.74
C ASP A 63 -7.55 -13.53 -11.38
N ASP A 64 -6.76 -12.69 -12.05
CA ASP A 64 -7.15 -11.42 -12.68
C ASP A 64 -7.72 -10.33 -11.75
N LYS A 65 -7.75 -10.57 -10.43
CA LYS A 65 -8.22 -9.61 -9.44
C LYS A 65 -7.06 -8.83 -8.83
N PRO A 66 -7.17 -7.51 -8.71
CA PRO A 66 -6.12 -6.70 -8.09
C PRO A 66 -5.95 -7.09 -6.62
N ILE A 67 -4.70 -7.12 -6.16
CA ILE A 67 -4.36 -7.42 -4.77
C ILE A 67 -3.41 -6.37 -4.20
N TYR A 68 -3.46 -6.24 -2.89
CA TYR A 68 -2.37 -5.71 -2.08
C TYR A 68 -1.62 -6.82 -1.37
N TYR A 69 -0.36 -6.57 -1.09
CA TYR A 69 0.39 -7.33 -0.10
C TYR A 69 0.23 -6.71 1.29
N ASP A 70 0.35 -7.51 2.33
CA ASP A 70 0.31 -7.11 3.76
C ASP A 70 1.18 -5.88 4.06
N TYR A 71 2.33 -5.78 3.40
CA TYR A 71 3.27 -4.68 3.57
C TYR A 71 2.74 -3.33 3.08
N HIS A 72 1.72 -3.28 2.22
CA HIS A 72 1.10 -2.03 1.79
C HIS A 72 0.38 -1.37 2.97
N VAL A 73 -0.42 -2.15 3.69
CA VAL A 73 -1.13 -1.71 4.90
C VAL A 73 -0.14 -1.41 6.02
N ARG A 74 0.83 -2.32 6.25
CA ARG A 74 1.89 -2.10 7.26
C ARG A 74 2.73 -0.85 6.94
N GLY A 75 3.03 -0.61 5.67
CA GLY A 75 3.76 0.56 5.18
C GLY A 75 3.02 1.87 5.48
N PHE A 76 1.71 1.91 5.23
CA PHE A 76 0.86 3.04 5.59
C PHE A 76 0.90 3.31 7.10
N LEU A 77 0.71 2.29 7.94
CA LEU A 77 0.75 2.43 9.40
C LEU A 77 2.11 2.95 9.88
N LYS A 78 3.23 2.45 9.30
CA LYS A 78 4.59 2.93 9.61
C LYS A 78 4.78 4.40 9.25
N GLU A 79 4.22 4.86 8.13
CA GLU A 79 4.27 6.27 7.74
C GLU A 79 3.45 7.14 8.70
N SER A 80 2.24 6.71 9.02
CA SER A 80 1.37 7.39 9.99
C SER A 80 2.07 7.48 11.36
N GLY A 81 2.65 6.38 11.83
CA GLY A 81 3.36 6.33 13.11
C GLY A 81 4.66 7.14 13.14
N ARG A 82 5.28 7.41 11.98
CA ARG A 82 6.40 8.35 11.90
C ARG A 82 5.95 9.77 12.22
N LEU A 83 4.79 10.18 11.72
CA LEU A 83 4.24 11.52 11.92
C LEU A 83 3.65 11.68 13.33
N GLN A 84 3.05 10.62 13.85
CA GLN A 84 2.41 10.59 15.17
C GLN A 84 3.34 10.07 16.27
N ASN A 85 4.66 10.19 16.10
CA ASN A 85 5.62 9.65 17.07
C ASN A 85 5.49 10.36 18.43
N GLY A 86 5.29 9.58 19.49
CA GLY A 86 5.01 10.10 20.84
C GLY A 86 3.52 10.22 21.17
N ALA A 87 2.62 10.00 20.20
CA ALA A 87 1.19 9.94 20.43
C ALA A 87 0.88 8.91 21.52
N ARG A 88 -0.05 9.26 22.41
CA ARG A 88 -0.46 8.44 23.57
C ARG A 88 0.72 7.96 24.43
N GLY A 89 1.82 8.72 24.47
CA GLY A 89 3.03 8.39 25.22
C GLY A 89 3.95 7.36 24.54
N VAL A 90 3.63 6.90 23.34
CA VAL A 90 4.37 5.84 22.64
C VAL A 90 5.46 6.43 21.74
N LYS A 91 6.70 6.46 22.26
CA LYS A 91 7.89 6.84 21.49
C LYS A 91 8.36 5.73 20.54
N ASN A 92 9.10 6.11 19.50
CA ASN A 92 9.66 5.25 18.46
C ASN A 92 8.58 4.42 17.73
N LEU A 93 7.46 5.08 17.41
CA LEU A 93 6.23 4.43 17.00
C LEU A 93 6.37 3.70 15.66
N ARG A 94 7.04 4.30 14.66
CA ARG A 94 7.36 3.63 13.38
C ARG A 94 8.07 2.27 13.58
N ASN A 95 9.05 2.21 14.47
CA ASN A 95 9.80 0.98 14.74
C ASN A 95 8.96 -0.04 15.51
N LYS A 96 8.13 0.42 16.46
CA LYS A 96 7.21 -0.46 17.18
C LYS A 96 6.19 -1.08 16.25
N ILE A 97 5.61 -0.30 15.33
CA ILE A 97 4.69 -0.82 14.30
C ILE A 97 5.39 -1.90 13.47
N ASP A 98 6.63 -1.65 13.04
CA ASP A 98 7.37 -2.61 12.21
C ASP A 98 7.62 -3.97 12.88
N ASN A 99 7.77 -3.98 14.21
CA ASN A 99 8.12 -5.18 14.97
C ASN A 99 6.96 -5.79 15.77
N MET A 100 5.84 -5.07 15.92
CA MET A 100 4.74 -5.46 16.80
C MET A 100 3.38 -5.50 16.10
N VAL A 101 3.26 -4.98 14.86
CA VAL A 101 2.01 -4.98 14.09
C VAL A 101 2.20 -5.78 12.80
N PHE A 102 1.38 -6.80 12.63
CA PHE A 102 1.42 -7.73 11.51
C PHE A 102 0.07 -7.74 10.81
N ILE A 103 0.09 -7.72 9.48
CA ILE A 103 -1.12 -7.70 8.66
C ILE A 103 -1.28 -9.09 8.02
N ARG A 104 -2.51 -9.60 7.99
CA ARG A 104 -2.85 -10.88 7.35
C ARG A 104 -4.13 -10.79 6.52
N PRO A 105 -4.30 -11.63 5.50
CA PRO A 105 -3.31 -12.54 4.91
C PRO A 105 -2.19 -11.79 4.15
N ARG A 106 -1.16 -12.51 3.68
CA ARG A 106 -0.06 -11.92 2.88
C ARG A 106 -0.55 -11.24 1.61
N ARG A 107 -1.56 -11.82 0.95
CA ARG A 107 -2.21 -11.33 -0.27
C ARG A 107 -3.65 -10.94 0.08
N ILE A 108 -3.96 -9.66 -0.04
CA ILE A 108 -5.23 -9.03 0.32
C ILE A 108 -5.96 -8.67 -0.97
N ALA A 109 -7.14 -9.25 -1.20
CA ALA A 109 -7.93 -8.96 -2.38
C ALA A 109 -8.49 -7.52 -2.34
N LEU A 110 -8.37 -6.80 -3.45
CA LEU A 110 -9.04 -5.52 -3.65
C LEU A 110 -10.35 -5.76 -4.40
N HIS A 111 -11.46 -5.44 -3.75
CA HIS A 111 -12.81 -5.57 -4.29
C HIS A 111 -13.21 -4.28 -4.99
N VAL A 112 -13.32 -4.36 -6.32
CA VAL A 112 -13.75 -3.24 -7.16
C VAL A 112 -15.28 -3.25 -7.26
N PRO A 113 -15.98 -2.08 -7.14
CA PRO A 113 -17.42 -2.00 -7.34
C PRO A 113 -17.85 -2.60 -8.68
N SER A 114 -19.03 -3.23 -8.72
CA SER A 114 -19.60 -3.78 -9.96
C SER A 114 -19.77 -2.68 -11.01
N ASP A 115 -19.57 -3.04 -12.29
CA ASP A 115 -19.67 -2.16 -13.46
C ASP A 115 -18.57 -1.10 -13.64
N ALA A 116 -17.56 -1.08 -12.76
CA ALA A 116 -16.43 -0.18 -12.93
C ALA A 116 -15.35 -0.78 -13.85
N THR A 117 -14.91 0.01 -14.82
CA THR A 117 -13.76 -0.31 -15.66
C THR A 117 -12.47 0.14 -14.99
N VAL A 118 -11.43 -0.68 -15.07
CA VAL A 118 -10.07 -0.25 -14.71
C VAL A 118 -9.63 0.83 -15.70
N GLU A 119 -9.27 1.99 -15.17
CA GLU A 119 -8.80 3.12 -15.97
C GLU A 119 -7.28 3.28 -15.88
N TYR A 120 -6.70 4.07 -16.79
CA TYR A 120 -5.31 4.47 -16.73
C TYR A 120 -5.22 5.98 -16.59
N LEU A 121 -4.47 6.43 -15.58
CA LEU A 121 -4.17 7.83 -15.34
C LEU A 121 -2.78 8.16 -15.89
N GLU A 122 -2.73 9.10 -16.83
CA GLU A 122 -1.49 9.60 -17.42
C GLU A 122 -1.18 11.02 -16.94
N ARG A 123 0.09 11.26 -16.59
CA ARG A 123 0.54 12.57 -16.11
C ARG A 123 1.99 12.86 -16.51
N PRO A 124 2.31 14.11 -16.90
CA PRO A 124 3.70 14.48 -17.12
C PRO A 124 4.44 14.61 -15.77
N LEU A 125 5.56 13.93 -15.64
CA LEU A 125 6.56 14.13 -14.60
C LEU A 125 7.66 15.04 -15.12
N ARG A 126 7.87 16.16 -14.45
CA ARG A 126 8.98 17.07 -14.72
C ARG A 126 10.07 16.81 -13.68
N ALA A 127 11.29 16.61 -14.14
CA ALA A 127 12.45 16.44 -13.29
C ALA A 127 13.58 17.36 -13.76
N GLU A 128 14.15 18.11 -12.83
CA GLU A 128 15.41 18.81 -13.04
C GLU A 128 16.54 17.80 -12.93
N THR A 129 17.31 17.63 -13.99
CA THR A 129 18.46 16.72 -14.02
C THR A 129 19.75 17.49 -14.25
N ALA A 130 20.90 16.88 -13.95
CA ALA A 130 22.20 17.49 -14.25
C ALA A 130 22.42 17.77 -15.75
N GLN A 131 21.63 17.16 -16.63
CA GLN A 131 21.65 17.37 -18.09
C GLN A 131 20.52 18.32 -18.56
N GLY A 132 19.88 19.04 -17.63
CA GLY A 132 18.76 19.94 -17.89
C GLY A 132 17.38 19.35 -17.54
N PRO A 133 16.30 20.12 -17.74
CA PRO A 133 14.94 19.69 -17.46
C PRO A 133 14.54 18.52 -18.37
N ARG A 134 13.94 17.48 -17.80
CA ARG A 134 13.36 16.35 -18.54
C ARG A 134 11.87 16.21 -18.21
N VAL A 135 11.09 15.83 -19.22
CA VAL A 135 9.68 15.48 -19.06
C VAL A 135 9.50 14.01 -19.40
N ALA A 136 8.93 13.24 -18.48
CA ALA A 136 8.54 11.85 -18.69
C ALA A 136 7.02 11.72 -18.54
N LEU A 137 6.40 10.74 -19.20
CA LEU A 137 5.00 10.40 -18.97
C LEU A 137 4.93 9.29 -17.93
N ALA A 138 4.23 9.54 -16.82
CA ALA A 138 3.88 8.50 -15.87
C ALA A 138 2.45 8.02 -16.15
N ARG A 139 2.29 6.70 -16.19
CA ARG A 139 1.00 6.04 -16.38
C ARG A 139 0.72 5.15 -15.17
N SER A 140 -0.51 5.16 -14.67
CA SER A 140 -0.91 4.36 -13.50
C SER A 140 -2.25 3.70 -13.75
N GLU A 141 -2.33 2.38 -13.56
CA GLU A 141 -3.60 1.66 -13.39
C GLU A 141 -4.34 2.29 -12.20
N MET A 142 -5.63 2.56 -12.40
CA MET A 142 -6.47 3.26 -11.44
C MET A 142 -7.71 2.43 -11.17
N LEU A 143 -7.89 2.09 -9.89
CA LEU A 143 -9.13 1.52 -9.38
C LEU A 143 -10.05 2.67 -8.94
N PRO A 144 -11.36 2.55 -9.16
CA PRO A 144 -12.34 3.58 -8.82
C PRO A 144 -12.48 3.77 -7.31
N LEU A 145 -13.07 4.90 -6.92
CA LEU A 145 -13.58 5.10 -5.56
C LEU A 145 -14.59 3.98 -5.19
N GLY A 146 -14.73 3.70 -3.90
CA GLY A 146 -15.55 2.58 -3.42
C GLY A 146 -14.85 1.22 -3.51
N THR A 147 -13.65 1.14 -4.10
CA THR A 147 -12.78 -0.04 -3.97
C THR A 147 -12.50 -0.30 -2.48
N TRP A 148 -12.61 -1.54 -2.05
CA TRP A 148 -12.46 -1.90 -0.63
C TRP A 148 -11.66 -3.19 -0.44
N PHE A 149 -11.15 -3.39 0.78
CA PHE A 149 -10.53 -4.64 1.19
C PHE A 149 -10.71 -4.92 2.67
N GLU A 150 -10.51 -6.18 3.05
CA GLU A 150 -10.51 -6.65 4.44
C GLU A 150 -9.19 -7.35 4.77
N CYS A 151 -8.68 -7.10 5.96
CA CYS A 151 -7.50 -7.77 6.50
C CYS A 151 -7.56 -7.88 8.02
N GLU A 152 -6.77 -8.77 8.58
CA GLU A 152 -6.53 -8.87 10.02
C GLU A 152 -5.30 -8.06 10.41
N VAL A 153 -5.39 -7.35 11.53
CA VAL A 153 -4.28 -6.67 12.21
C VAL A 153 -3.96 -7.44 13.49
N GLU A 154 -2.86 -8.19 13.49
CA GLU A 154 -2.32 -8.86 14.68
C GLU A 154 -1.33 -7.92 15.38
N VAL A 155 -1.58 -7.62 16.65
CA VAL A 155 -0.70 -6.80 17.49
C VAL A 155 -0.10 -7.64 18.62
N LEU A 156 1.23 -7.59 18.73
CA LEU A 156 1.97 -8.23 19.81
C LEU A 156 2.12 -7.28 21.01
N GLY A 157 1.72 -7.74 22.19
CA GLY A 157 1.74 -6.96 23.43
C GLY A 157 0.69 -5.84 23.45
N SER A 158 0.81 -4.94 24.42
CA SER A 158 -0.19 -3.89 24.70
C SER A 158 0.27 -2.47 24.33
N THR A 159 1.50 -2.30 23.84
CA THR A 159 2.08 -0.98 23.54
C THR A 159 1.32 -0.24 22.45
N ILE A 160 0.80 -0.96 21.45
CA ILE A 160 -0.02 -0.41 20.36
C ILE A 160 -1.46 -0.84 20.63
N GLY A 161 -2.14 -0.08 21.49
CA GLY A 161 -3.55 -0.32 21.80
C GLY A 161 -4.48 0.07 20.65
N GLU A 162 -5.76 -0.30 20.79
CA GLU A 162 -6.80 -0.02 19.80
C GLU A 162 -6.90 1.46 19.46
N ASP A 163 -6.93 2.35 20.45
CA ASP A 163 -7.03 3.78 20.20
C ASP A 163 -5.86 4.33 19.37
N LEU A 164 -4.66 3.80 19.60
CA LEU A 164 -3.49 4.21 18.82
C LEU A 164 -3.57 3.67 17.39
N LEU A 165 -4.09 2.46 17.17
CA LEU A 165 -4.37 1.96 15.82
C LEU A 165 -5.39 2.84 15.11
N ARG A 166 -6.45 3.27 15.80
CA ARG A 166 -7.46 4.19 15.25
C ARG A 166 -6.86 5.53 14.85
N ASP A 167 -6.07 6.16 15.73
CA ASP A 167 -5.35 7.41 15.40
C ASP A 167 -4.48 7.24 14.14
N LEU A 168 -3.80 6.09 14.02
CA LEU A 168 -2.94 5.80 12.86
C LEU A 168 -3.74 5.65 11.56
N LEU A 169 -4.92 5.03 11.63
CA LEU A 169 -5.83 4.79 10.51
C LEU A 169 -6.61 6.06 10.10
N ASP A 170 -6.95 6.93 11.05
CA ASP A 170 -7.64 8.21 10.79
C ASP A 170 -6.84 9.11 9.83
N TYR A 171 -5.51 9.00 9.84
CA TYR A 171 -4.65 9.71 8.88
C TYR A 171 -4.94 9.33 7.41
N GLY A 172 -5.58 8.19 7.18
CA GLY A 172 -6.00 7.68 5.88
C GLY A 172 -6.92 8.63 5.12
N ALA A 173 -7.80 9.34 5.83
CA ALA A 173 -8.70 10.33 5.26
C ALA A 173 -7.96 11.52 4.62
N TYR A 174 -6.73 11.81 5.06
CA TYR A 174 -5.94 12.93 4.56
C TYR A 174 -4.90 12.48 3.52
N LYS A 175 -4.16 11.42 3.84
CA LYS A 175 -2.98 11.01 3.09
C LYS A 175 -3.24 9.92 2.06
N GLY A 176 -4.13 8.99 2.36
CA GLY A 176 -4.40 7.83 1.52
C GLY A 176 -3.27 6.81 1.39
N MET A 177 -3.54 5.76 0.60
CA MET A 177 -2.64 4.66 0.21
C MET A 177 -2.30 4.72 -1.29
N GLY A 178 -1.35 3.90 -1.74
CA GLY A 178 -0.98 3.82 -3.15
C GLY A 178 -0.09 4.96 -3.64
N GLN A 179 -0.09 5.20 -4.95
CA GLN A 179 0.68 6.26 -5.58
C GLN A 179 -0.05 7.61 -5.62
N TRP A 180 0.75 8.68 -5.81
CA TRP A 180 0.30 10.06 -6.03
C TRP A 180 -0.65 10.62 -4.96
N ARG A 181 -0.47 10.16 -3.72
CA ARG A 181 -1.20 10.55 -2.50
C ARG A 181 -1.27 12.05 -2.23
N ASN A 182 -0.28 12.82 -2.67
CA ASN A 182 -0.30 14.29 -2.55
C ASN A 182 -1.30 14.97 -3.49
N ALA A 183 -1.82 14.25 -4.49
CA ALA A 183 -2.95 14.66 -5.32
C ALA A 183 -4.28 14.05 -4.84
N SER A 184 -4.35 13.62 -3.56
CA SER A 184 -5.54 13.07 -2.88
C SER A 184 -5.95 11.63 -3.24
N TYR A 185 -5.20 10.94 -4.11
CA TYR A 185 -5.47 9.54 -4.45
C TYR A 185 -5.33 8.60 -3.24
N GLY A 186 -6.20 7.58 -3.22
CA GLY A 186 -6.21 6.49 -2.25
C GLY A 186 -6.61 6.85 -0.84
N ARG A 187 -7.26 8.02 -0.62
CA ARG A 187 -7.90 8.33 0.67
C ARG A 187 -8.98 7.31 0.97
N PHE A 188 -9.21 7.05 2.26
CA PHE A 188 -10.11 6.00 2.69
C PHE A 188 -10.77 6.29 4.04
N THR A 189 -11.88 5.59 4.28
CA THR A 189 -12.47 5.35 5.59
C THR A 189 -12.25 3.90 6.00
N TYR A 190 -12.44 3.60 7.28
CA TYR A 190 -12.23 2.25 7.80
C TYR A 190 -13.23 1.88 8.90
N GLU A 191 -13.41 0.58 9.06
CA GLU A 191 -14.06 -0.06 10.19
C GLU A 191 -13.03 -0.96 10.88
N LEU A 192 -12.95 -0.88 12.21
CA LEU A 192 -12.01 -1.67 13.01
C LEU A 192 -12.77 -2.33 14.15
N GLU A 193 -12.75 -3.66 14.19
CA GLU A 193 -13.41 -4.48 15.20
C GLU A 193 -12.41 -5.40 15.86
N LYS A 194 -12.44 -5.50 17.20
CA LYS A 194 -11.63 -6.47 17.92
C LYS A 194 -12.18 -7.88 17.68
N ALA A 195 -11.30 -8.80 17.27
CA ALA A 195 -11.63 -10.19 16.95
C ALA A 195 -11.40 -11.13 18.13
#